data_AF-A0A0N1BQM7-F1
#
_entry.id   AF-A0A0N1BQM7-F1
#
_cell.length_a   1.000
_cell.length_b   1.000
_cell.length_c   1.000
_cell.angle_alpha   90.00
_cell.angle_beta   90.00
_cell.angle_gamma   90.00
#
_symmetry.space_group_name_H-M   'P 1'
#
loop_
_entity.id
_entity.type
_entity.pdbx_description
1 polymer ?
#
loop_
_entity_poly.entity_id
_entity_poly.type
_entity_poly.pdbx_seq_one_letter_code
_entity_poly.pdbx_strand_id
1 'polypeptide(L)'
;MRVALDTNILVYAVSGGDDARNATARALLRALPLSDVCLPAQVAGEFYTVVVRKLKRSPDAAIAMLAEWREAFDIRPATQDDFSAAFELARDHEFQVWDALIVNVAASDGCDLLLSEDMHDGFRYRGLTIVNPFSEPPHRQLKPLFDALPESP
;
A
#
# COMPACT_ATOMS: atom_id res chain seq x y z
N MET A 1 7.65 13.21 1.68
CA MET A 1 8.10 11.81 1.78
C MET A 1 7.06 11.01 1.04
N ARG A 2 7.42 10.38 -0.07
CA ARG A 2 6.42 9.74 -0.93
C ARG A 2 6.22 8.27 -0.52
N VAL A 3 4.98 7.84 -0.35
CA VAL A 3 4.64 6.53 0.22
C VAL A 3 3.75 5.77 -0.74
N ALA A 4 4.14 4.54 -1.05
CA ALA A 4 3.30 3.58 -1.76
C ALA A 4 2.53 2.70 -0.78
N LEU A 5 1.32 2.29 -1.17
CA LEU A 5 0.45 1.43 -0.37
C LEU A 5 0.23 0.10 -1.07
N ASP A 6 0.32 -0.99 -0.32
CA ASP A 6 -0.08 -2.33 -0.73
C ASP A 6 -1.58 -2.58 -0.48
N THR A 7 -2.12 -3.64 -1.10
CA THR A 7 -3.52 -4.04 -1.04
C THR A 7 -3.99 -4.31 0.38
N ASN A 8 -3.17 -4.97 1.22
CA ASN A 8 -3.56 -5.31 2.60
C ASN A 8 -3.89 -4.05 3.43
N ILE A 9 -3.12 -2.97 3.29
CA ILE A 9 -3.34 -1.71 4.02
C ILE A 9 -4.73 -1.15 3.74
N LEU A 10 -5.10 -1.11 2.46
CA LEU A 10 -6.38 -0.56 2.07
C LEU A 10 -7.56 -1.48 2.41
N VAL A 11 -7.33 -2.80 2.33
CA VAL A 11 -8.31 -3.80 2.77
C VAL A 11 -8.59 -3.67 4.26
N TYR A 12 -7.58 -3.52 5.12
CA TYR A 12 -7.77 -3.28 6.55
C TYR A 12 -8.51 -1.96 6.83
N ALA A 13 -8.23 -0.91 6.06
CA ALA A 13 -8.89 0.38 6.26
C ALA A 13 -10.41 0.30 6.04
N VAL A 14 -10.87 -0.50 5.08
CA VAL A 14 -12.30 -0.66 4.77
C VAL A 14 -12.95 -1.86 5.41
N SER A 15 -12.15 -2.78 5.95
CA SER A 15 -12.62 -3.96 6.67
C SER A 15 -13.44 -3.49 7.89
N GLY A 16 -14.61 -4.11 8.09
CA GLY A 16 -15.50 -3.77 9.20
C GLY A 16 -15.03 -4.31 10.56
N GLY A 17 -13.78 -4.75 10.66
CA GLY A 17 -13.20 -5.25 11.90
C GLY A 17 -12.73 -4.12 12.82
N ASP A 18 -12.75 -4.42 14.12
CA ASP A 18 -12.28 -3.57 15.20
C ASP A 18 -10.96 -4.06 15.82
N ASP A 19 -10.20 -4.87 15.07
CA ASP A 19 -8.85 -5.26 15.51
C ASP A 19 -7.84 -4.10 15.38
N ALA A 20 -6.70 -4.28 16.03
CA ALA A 20 -5.61 -3.31 16.05
C ALA A 20 -5.08 -2.98 14.65
N ARG A 21 -5.09 -3.92 13.70
CA ARG A 21 -4.58 -3.69 12.34
C ARG A 21 -5.51 -2.78 11.55
N ASN A 22 -6.82 -2.98 11.66
CA ASN A 22 -7.81 -2.08 11.06
C ASN A 22 -7.69 -0.66 11.63
N ALA A 23 -7.53 -0.53 12.95
CA ALA A 23 -7.31 0.77 13.59
C ALA A 23 -6.03 1.45 13.08
N THR A 24 -4.91 0.71 13.03
CA THR A 24 -3.62 1.19 12.51
C THR A 24 -3.70 1.60 11.05
N ALA A 25 -4.33 0.80 10.19
CA ALA A 25 -4.51 1.12 8.78
C ALA A 25 -5.31 2.42 8.58
N ARG A 26 -6.43 2.57 9.30
CA ARG A 26 -7.24 3.80 9.28
C ARG A 26 -6.45 5.01 9.80
N ALA A 27 -5.64 4.84 10.83
CA ALA A 27 -4.78 5.88 11.38
C ALA A 27 -3.71 6.31 10.37
N LEU A 28 -3.04 5.36 9.72
CA LEU A 28 -2.04 5.62 8.68
C LEU A 28 -2.62 6.42 7.51
N LEU A 29 -3.77 6.01 6.97
CA LEU A 29 -4.39 6.72 5.85
C LEU A 29 -4.81 8.15 6.22
N ARG A 30 -5.14 8.42 7.50
CA ARG A 30 -5.40 9.79 7.98
C ARG A 30 -4.14 10.62 8.18
N ALA A 31 -3.03 9.98 8.53
CA ALA A 31 -1.75 10.67 8.78
C ALA A 31 -1.00 11.01 7.49
N LEU A 32 -1.21 10.23 6.42
CA LEU A 32 -0.52 10.42 5.16
C LEU A 32 -1.06 11.65 4.42
N PRO A 33 -0.18 12.59 3.98
CA PRO A 33 -0.59 13.65 3.06
C PRO A 33 -1.04 13.02 1.74
N LEU A 34 -2.30 13.25 1.36
CA LEU A 34 -2.92 12.61 0.19
C LEU A 34 -2.08 12.78 -1.10
N SER A 35 -1.48 13.96 -1.30
CA SER A 35 -0.62 14.27 -2.46
C SER A 35 0.69 13.46 -2.52
N ASP A 36 1.11 12.91 -1.39
CA ASP A 36 2.36 12.16 -1.24
C ASP A 36 2.14 10.63 -1.31
N VAL A 37 0.91 10.19 -1.59
CA VAL A 37 0.57 8.78 -1.71
C VAL A 37 0.55 8.34 -3.18
N CYS A 38 1.38 7.34 -3.47
CA CYS A 38 1.37 6.61 -4.72
C CYS A 38 0.54 5.33 -4.55
N LEU A 39 -0.38 5.07 -5.48
CA LEU A 39 -1.15 3.83 -5.50
C LEU A 39 -0.89 3.09 -6.82
N PRO A 40 -0.03 2.06 -6.85
CA PRO A 40 0.15 1.24 -8.04
C PRO A 40 -1.20 0.68 -8.52
N ALA A 41 -1.50 0.79 -9.82
CA ALA A 41 -2.80 0.40 -10.36
C ALA A 41 -3.14 -1.08 -10.12
N GLN A 42 -2.11 -1.93 -9.99
CA GLN A 42 -2.24 -3.33 -9.58
C GLN A 42 -2.96 -3.47 -8.23
N VAL A 43 -2.63 -2.63 -7.26
CA VAL A 43 -3.24 -2.61 -5.92
C VAL A 43 -4.74 -2.31 -6.00
N ALA A 44 -5.16 -1.41 -6.88
CA ALA A 44 -6.58 -1.12 -7.10
C ALA A 44 -7.35 -2.35 -7.65
N GLY A 45 -6.74 -3.09 -8.58
CA GLY A 45 -7.32 -4.31 -9.15
C GLY A 45 -7.42 -5.45 -8.12
N GLU A 46 -6.38 -5.63 -7.33
CA GLU A 46 -6.36 -6.61 -6.24
C GLU A 46 -7.37 -6.25 -5.15
N PHE A 47 -7.44 -4.97 -4.77
CA PHE A 47 -8.42 -4.48 -3.82
C PHE A 47 -9.85 -4.80 -4.25
N TYR A 48 -10.22 -4.49 -5.51
CA TYR A 48 -11.55 -4.83 -6.03
C TYR A 48 -11.87 -6.31 -5.83
N THR A 49 -10.90 -7.16 -6.19
CA THR A 49 -11.03 -8.62 -6.07
C THR A 49 -11.23 -9.05 -4.61
N VAL A 50 -10.48 -8.47 -3.68
CA VAL A 50 -10.60 -8.77 -2.25
C VAL A 50 -11.93 -8.29 -1.69
N VAL A 51 -12.35 -7.07 -1.98
CA VAL A 51 -13.61 -6.49 -1.49
C VAL A 51 -14.81 -7.30 -1.95
N VAL A 52 -14.85 -7.65 -3.23
CA VAL A 52 -15.98 -8.40 -3.80
C VAL A 52 -15.94 -9.86 -3.34
N ARG A 53 -14.78 -10.53 -3.44
CA ARG A 53 -14.71 -11.99 -3.23
C ARG A 53 -14.53 -12.38 -1.77
N LYS A 54 -13.70 -11.67 -1.01
CA LYS A 54 -13.40 -12.01 0.39
C LYS A 54 -14.31 -11.25 1.36
N LEU A 55 -14.47 -9.94 1.18
CA LEU A 55 -15.34 -9.12 2.05
C LEU A 55 -16.83 -9.17 1.68
N LYS A 56 -17.18 -9.84 0.57
CA LYS A 56 -18.56 -10.07 0.10
C LYS A 56 -19.37 -8.78 -0.07
N ARG A 57 -18.71 -7.66 -0.36
CA ARG A 57 -19.39 -6.41 -0.73
C ARG A 57 -19.82 -6.44 -2.19
N SER A 58 -20.81 -5.62 -2.54
CA SER A 58 -21.26 -5.53 -3.92
C SER A 58 -20.15 -4.95 -4.82
N PRO A 59 -20.12 -5.31 -6.12
CA PRO A 59 -19.28 -4.66 -7.11
C PRO A 59 -19.40 -3.13 -7.08
N ASP A 60 -20.62 -2.60 -6.96
CA ASP A 60 -20.89 -1.15 -6.92
C ASP A 60 -20.21 -0.49 -5.70
N ALA A 61 -20.24 -1.14 -4.54
CA ALA A 61 -19.56 -0.62 -3.35
C ALA A 61 -18.04 -0.59 -3.53
N ALA A 62 -17.46 -1.62 -4.17
CA ALA A 62 -16.02 -1.65 -4.48
C ALA A 62 -15.64 -0.56 -5.49
N ILE A 63 -16.47 -0.33 -6.51
CA ILE A 63 -16.26 0.74 -7.51
C ILE A 63 -16.32 2.12 -6.87
N ALA A 64 -17.27 2.35 -5.95
CA ALA A 64 -17.37 3.61 -5.21
C ALA A 64 -16.11 3.87 -4.37
N MET A 65 -15.63 2.88 -3.62
CA MET A 65 -14.39 2.99 -2.83
C MET A 65 -13.17 3.29 -3.70
N LEU A 66 -13.04 2.63 -4.86
CA LEU A 66 -11.97 2.90 -5.81
C LEU A 66 -12.05 4.30 -6.43
N ALA A 67 -13.26 4.84 -6.61
CA ALA A 67 -13.44 6.21 -7.09
C ALA A 67 -12.94 7.22 -6.03
N GLU A 68 -13.28 7.01 -4.76
CA GLU A 68 -12.78 7.84 -3.65
C GLU A 68 -11.24 7.84 -3.59
N TRP A 69 -10.60 6.67 -3.75
CA TRP A 69 -9.14 6.59 -3.75
C TRP A 69 -8.49 7.22 -4.96
N ARG A 70 -9.13 7.16 -6.14
CA ARG A 70 -8.62 7.85 -7.33
C ARG A 70 -8.67 9.37 -7.17
N GLU A 71 -9.62 9.88 -6.39
CA GLU A 71 -9.68 11.31 -6.05
C GLU A 71 -8.64 11.70 -5.00
N ALA A 72 -8.31 10.78 -4.10
CA ALA A 72 -7.38 11.01 -3.00
C ALA A 72 -5.90 10.78 -3.36
N PHE A 73 -5.58 9.77 -4.18
CA PHE A 73 -4.22 9.27 -4.40
C PHE A 73 -3.81 9.32 -5.87
N ASP A 74 -2.49 9.39 -6.10
CA ASP A 74 -1.92 9.30 -7.44
C ASP A 74 -1.85 7.83 -7.87
N ILE A 75 -2.81 7.39 -8.70
CA ILE A 75 -2.84 6.01 -9.22
C ILE A 75 -1.84 5.87 -10.38
N ARG A 76 -0.84 5.00 -10.20
CA ARG A 76 0.26 4.81 -11.15
C ARG A 76 0.11 3.52 -11.96
N PRO A 77 -0.09 3.58 -13.28
CA PRO A 77 -0.09 2.37 -14.11
C PRO A 77 1.32 1.81 -14.26
N ALA A 78 1.42 0.48 -14.38
CA ALA A 78 2.68 -0.17 -14.71
C ALA A 78 3.06 0.10 -16.18
N THR A 79 4.34 0.37 -16.41
CA THR A 79 4.96 0.46 -17.74
C THR A 79 5.60 -0.87 -18.14
N GLN A 80 6.02 -1.00 -19.41
CA GLN A 80 6.77 -2.18 -19.87
C GLN A 80 8.10 -2.34 -19.13
N ASP A 81 8.74 -1.23 -18.78
CA ASP A 81 9.98 -1.22 -18.00
C ASP A 81 9.74 -1.74 -16.58
N ASP A 82 8.62 -1.36 -15.95
CA ASP A 82 8.26 -1.87 -14.63
C ASP A 82 8.03 -3.39 -14.66
N PHE A 83 7.39 -3.92 -15.70
CA PHE A 83 7.23 -5.37 -15.86
C PHE A 83 8.56 -6.09 -16.03
N SER A 84 9.45 -5.56 -16.88
CA SER A 84 10.77 -6.16 -17.12
C SER A 84 11.59 -6.21 -15.83
N ALA A 85 11.61 -5.10 -15.10
CA ALA A 85 12.29 -5.00 -13.81
C ALA A 85 11.62 -5.85 -12.72
N ALA A 86 10.30 -6.05 -12.77
CA ALA A 86 9.59 -6.93 -11.84
C ALA A 86 9.98 -8.40 -12.04
N PHE A 87 10.16 -8.85 -13.28
CA PHE A 87 10.61 -10.22 -13.55
C PHE A 87 12.05 -10.46 -13.08
N GLU A 88 12.92 -9.47 -13.25
CA GLU A 88 14.29 -9.52 -12.72
C GLU A 88 14.30 -9.54 -11.19
N LEU A 89 13.52 -8.66 -10.56
CA LEU A 89 13.36 -8.61 -9.10
C LEU A 89 12.81 -9.92 -8.53
N ALA A 90 11.79 -10.51 -9.18
CA ALA A 90 11.23 -11.81 -8.80
C ALA A 90 12.27 -12.94 -8.90
N ARG A 91 13.10 -12.94 -9.97
CA ARG A 91 14.16 -13.93 -10.16
C ARG A 91 15.27 -13.78 -9.11
N ASP A 92 15.74 -12.55 -8.89
CA ASP A 92 16.96 -12.30 -8.11
C ASP A 92 16.72 -12.23 -6.60
N HIS A 93 15.48 -11.94 -6.20
CA HIS A 93 15.11 -11.72 -4.80
C HIS A 93 13.89 -12.55 -4.34
N GLU A 94 13.47 -13.53 -5.15
CA GLU A 94 12.40 -14.50 -4.83
C GLU A 94 11.04 -13.85 -4.53
N PHE A 95 10.77 -12.66 -5.07
CA PHE A 95 9.46 -12.03 -4.97
C PHE A 95 8.41 -12.76 -5.83
N GLN A 96 7.16 -12.76 -5.36
CA GLN A 96 6.03 -13.01 -6.25
C GLN A 96 5.97 -11.89 -7.29
N VAL A 97 5.75 -12.24 -8.56
CA VAL A 97 5.79 -11.29 -9.69
C VAL A 97 4.86 -10.07 -9.51
N TRP A 98 3.66 -10.23 -8.92
CA TRP A 98 2.75 -9.10 -8.73
C TRP A 98 3.22 -8.18 -7.60
N ASP A 99 3.76 -8.74 -6.52
CA ASP A 99 4.42 -7.97 -5.47
C ASP A 99 5.65 -7.22 -6.03
N ALA A 100 6.45 -7.90 -6.85
CA ALA A 100 7.60 -7.29 -7.53
C ALA A 100 7.20 -6.13 -8.46
N LEU A 101 6.02 -6.22 -9.09
CA LEU A 101 5.48 -5.14 -9.92
C LEU A 101 5.07 -3.93 -9.08
N ILE A 102 4.42 -4.15 -7.93
CA ILE A 102 4.07 -3.09 -6.98
C ILE A 102 5.35 -2.38 -6.50
N VAL A 103 6.38 -3.15 -6.12
CA VAL A 103 7.69 -2.61 -5.72
C VAL A 103 8.32 -1.77 -6.83
N ASN A 104 8.29 -2.25 -8.08
CA ASN A 104 8.88 -1.52 -9.21
C ASN A 104 8.12 -0.23 -9.52
N VAL A 105 6.79 -0.25 -9.56
CA VAL A 105 6.00 0.96 -9.80
C VAL A 105 6.25 1.99 -8.69
N ALA A 106 6.27 1.57 -7.42
CA ALA A 106 6.57 2.45 -6.29
C ALA A 106 7.98 3.06 -6.39
N ALA A 107 8.97 2.25 -6.71
CA ALA A 107 10.36 2.70 -6.85
C ALA A 107 10.57 3.62 -8.06
N SER A 108 9.97 3.31 -9.22
CA SER A 108 10.01 4.14 -10.43
C SER A 108 9.34 5.50 -10.21
N ASP A 109 8.34 5.56 -9.34
CA ASP A 109 7.65 6.79 -8.96
C ASP A 109 8.36 7.59 -7.85
N GLY A 110 9.53 7.12 -7.40
CA GLY A 110 10.35 7.81 -6.41
C GLY A 110 9.81 7.72 -4.97
N CYS A 111 9.06 6.66 -4.65
CA CYS A 111 8.59 6.45 -3.29
C CYS A 111 9.75 6.11 -2.34
N ASP A 112 9.73 6.69 -1.15
CA ASP A 112 10.66 6.42 -0.06
C ASP A 112 10.28 5.11 0.65
N LEU A 113 8.97 4.87 0.79
CA LEU A 113 8.40 3.74 1.53
C LEU A 113 7.34 3.00 0.71
N LEU A 114 7.28 1.68 0.87
CA LEU A 114 6.13 0.84 0.49
C LEU A 114 5.57 0.18 1.75
N LEU A 115 4.32 0.49 2.09
CA LEU A 115 3.67 -0.09 3.26
C LEU A 115 3.00 -1.41 2.87
N SER A 116 3.46 -2.51 3.45
CA SER A 116 2.93 -3.87 3.20
C SER A 116 3.10 -4.77 4.42
N GLU A 117 2.08 -5.55 4.75
CA GLU A 117 2.18 -6.59 5.80
C GLU A 117 2.98 -7.81 5.34
N ASP A 118 2.71 -8.28 4.12
CA ASP A 118 3.03 -9.64 3.68
C ASP A 118 4.30 -9.73 2.81
N MET A 119 4.92 -8.59 2.52
CA MET A 119 6.16 -8.52 1.73
C MET A 119 7.42 -8.57 2.63
N HIS A 120 8.59 -8.46 1.99
CA HIS A 120 9.90 -8.53 2.62
C HIS A 120 10.21 -7.27 3.45
N ASP A 121 9.72 -7.19 4.69
CA ASP A 121 9.96 -6.04 5.59
C ASP A 121 11.46 -5.69 5.71
N GLY A 122 11.78 -4.40 5.60
CA GLY A 122 13.15 -3.89 5.58
C GLY A 122 13.90 -4.04 4.27
N PHE A 123 13.34 -4.71 3.25
CA PHE A 123 13.95 -4.79 1.92
C PHE A 123 14.08 -3.41 1.28
N ARG A 124 15.21 -3.17 0.60
CA ARG A 124 15.53 -1.89 -0.02
C ARG A 124 15.77 -2.08 -1.52
N TYR A 125 15.12 -1.26 -2.32
CA TYR A 125 15.23 -1.34 -3.78
C TYR A 125 15.10 0.05 -4.41
N ARG A 126 16.14 0.50 -5.12
CA ARG A 126 16.14 1.79 -5.85
C ARG A 126 15.66 3.00 -5.03
N GLY A 127 16.01 3.05 -3.74
CA GLY A 127 15.60 4.12 -2.82
C GLY A 127 14.35 3.82 -1.99
N LEU A 128 13.50 2.90 -2.45
CA LEU A 128 12.33 2.41 -1.73
C LEU A 128 12.75 1.50 -0.57
N THR A 129 12.07 1.62 0.57
CA THR A 129 12.12 0.64 1.67
C THR A 129 10.74 0.03 1.91
N ILE A 130 10.64 -1.29 1.90
CA ILE A 130 9.41 -1.98 2.30
C ILE A 130 9.31 -1.93 3.82
N VAL A 131 8.15 -1.53 4.33
CA VAL A 131 7.91 -1.40 5.76
C VAL A 131 6.57 -2.05 6.11
N ASN A 132 6.60 -2.99 7.04
CA ASN A 132 5.40 -3.51 7.68
C ASN A 132 4.92 -2.53 8.77
N PRO A 133 3.77 -1.87 8.57
CA PRO A 133 3.28 -0.87 9.52
C PRO A 133 2.66 -1.47 10.78
N PHE A 134 2.48 -2.79 10.82
CA PHE A 134 1.89 -3.53 11.94
C PHE A 134 2.96 -4.20 12.83
N SER A 135 4.25 -4.03 12.51
CA SER A 135 5.35 -4.54 13.31
C SER A 135 5.48 -3.85 14.67
N GLU A 136 5.85 -4.61 15.70
CA GLU A 136 6.17 -4.10 17.04
C GLU A 136 7.66 -4.35 17.36
N PRO A 137 8.46 -3.29 17.64
CA PRO A 137 8.08 -1.88 17.65
C PRO A 137 7.84 -1.30 16.23
N PRO A 138 7.05 -0.22 16.09
CA PRO A 138 6.80 0.43 14.81
C PRO A 138 8.10 0.87 14.14
N HIS A 139 8.17 0.74 12.82
CA HIS A 139 9.34 1.18 12.07
C HIS A 139 9.59 2.67 12.28
N ARG A 140 10.86 3.04 12.51
CA ARG A 140 11.27 4.41 12.89
C ARG A 140 10.79 5.50 11.93
N GLN A 141 10.61 5.17 10.65
CA GLN A 141 10.15 6.13 9.64
C GLN A 141 8.63 6.38 9.69
N LEU A 142 7.87 5.49 10.33
CA LEU A 142 6.44 5.67 10.56
C LEU A 142 6.14 6.42 11.86
N LYS A 143 7.08 6.41 12.80
CA LYS A 143 6.89 7.06 14.10
C LYS A 143 6.44 8.54 13.99
N PRO A 144 7.04 9.39 13.14
CA PRO A 144 6.57 10.77 12.99
C PRO A 144 5.15 10.89 12.42
N LEU A 145 4.69 9.91 11.63
CA LEU A 145 3.31 9.91 11.09
C LEU A 145 2.30 9.63 12.20
N PHE A 146 2.62 8.70 13.10
CA PHE A 146 1.75 8.38 14.24
C PHE A 146 1.76 9.48 15.31
N ASP A 147 2.94 10.06 15.59
CA ASP A 147 3.08 11.13 16.58
C ASP A 147 2.34 12.43 16.16
N ALA A 148 2.07 12.62 14.87
CA ALA A 148 1.36 13.77 14.32
C ALA A 148 -0.17 13.63 14.33
N LEU A 149 -0.71 12.44 14.63
CA LEU A 149 -2.14 12.24 14.75
C LEU A 149 -2.65 12.84 16.06
N PRO A 150 -3.75 13.62 16.06
CA PRO A 150 -4.38 14.02 17.31
C PRO A 150 -4.78 12.77 18.10
N GLU A 151 -4.60 12.79 19.42
CA GLU A 151 -5.22 11.77 20.27
C GLU A 151 -6.71 11.73 19.92
N SER A 152 -7.20 10.53 19.63
CA SER A 152 -8.60 10.38 19.22
C SER A 152 -9.50 10.86 20.38
N PRO A 153 -10.56 11.64 20.09
CA PRO A 153 -11.46 12.16 21.12
C PRO A 153 -12.21 11.06 21.87
#